data_AF-A0A962IMX9-F1
#
_entry.id   AF-A0A962IMX9-F1
#
_cell.length_a   1.000
_cell.length_b   1.000
_cell.length_c   1.000
_cell.angle_alpha   90.00
_cell.angle_beta   90.00
_cell.angle_gamma   90.00
#
_symmetry.space_group_name_H-M   'P 1'
#
loop_
_entity.id
_entity.type
_entity.pdbx_description
1 polymer ?
#
loop_
_entity_poly.entity_id
_entity_poly.type
_entity_poly.pdbx_seq_one_letter_code
_entity_poly.pdbx_strand_id
1 'polypeptide(L)' 'MSLHPPAITCGDWLLRPIVDADVHAVHAGLSDPRVIAHYGVSYPTLESTWVQMRWFADIAAEGSGAWWAV' A
#
# COMPACT_ATOMS: atom_id res chain seq x y z
N MET A 1 -11.89 -9.53 12.22
CA MET A 1 -13.07 -8.65 11.99
C MET A 1 -12.63 -7.72 10.88
N SER A 2 -13.23 -7.78 9.69
CA SER A 2 -12.72 -7.04 8.52
C SER A 2 -12.67 -5.54 8.78
N LEU A 3 -11.54 -4.91 8.48
CA LEU A 3 -11.36 -3.46 8.51
C LEU A 3 -11.75 -2.86 7.15
N HIS A 4 -12.57 -1.82 7.21
CA HIS A 4 -12.87 -0.96 6.07
C HIS A 4 -12.22 0.40 6.33
N PRO A 5 -10.98 0.63 5.85
CA PRO A 5 -10.29 1.90 6.10
C PRO A 5 -11.11 3.06 5.54
N PRO A 6 -11.39 4.10 6.34
CA PRO A 6 -12.08 5.29 5.85
C PRO A 6 -11.14 6.14 4.99
N ALA A 7 -11.71 6.97 4.13
CA ALA A 7 -10.96 8.09 3.59
C ALA A 7 -10.75 9.15 4.69
N ILE A 8 -9.54 9.72 4.75
CA ILE A 8 -9.15 10.72 5.74
C ILE A 8 -8.71 11.97 4.98
N THR A 9 -9.38 13.09 5.25
CA THR A 9 -9.00 14.39 4.67
C THR A 9 -8.23 15.20 5.70
N CYS A 10 -7.08 15.76 5.29
CA CYS A 10 -6.26 16.62 6.13
C CYS A 10 -5.75 17.82 5.30
N GLY A 11 -6.40 18.98 5.47
CA GLY A 11 -6.18 20.12 4.58
C GLY A 11 -6.50 19.76 3.13
N ASP A 12 -5.56 20.01 2.23
CA ASP A 12 -5.69 19.69 0.79
C ASP A 12 -5.36 18.22 0.45
N TRP A 13 -5.03 17.40 1.45
CA TRP A 13 -4.64 16.01 1.25
C TRP A 13 -5.80 15.04 1.52
N LEU A 14 -5.95 14.07 0.63
CA LEU A 14 -6.90 12.96 0.76
C LEU A 14 -6.14 11.64 0.88
N LEU A 15 -6.16 11.04 2.06
CA LEU A 15 -5.70 9.68 2.25
C LEU A 15 -6.88 8.74 2.00
N ARG A 16 -6.80 7.90 0.99
CA ARG A 16 -7.84 6.92 0.64
C ARG A 16 -7.31 5.49 0.74
N PRO A 17 -8.18 4.48 0.92
CA PRO A 17 -7.75 3.09 0.82
C PRO A 17 -6.99 2.81 -0.48
N ILE A 18 -5.96 1.97 -0.37
CA ILE A 18 -5.24 1.47 -1.54
C ILE A 18 -6.21 0.64 -2.41
N VAL A 19 -6.11 0.84 -3.73
CA VAL A 19 -6.83 0.06 -4.74
C VAL A 19 -5.84 -0.52 -5.76
N ASP A 20 -6.29 -1.48 -6.55
CA ASP A 20 -5.47 -2.17 -7.56
C ASP A 20 -4.73 -1.23 -8.51
N ALA A 21 -5.34 -0.08 -8.86
CA ALA A 21 -4.73 0.93 -9.72
C ALA A 21 -3.46 1.58 -9.13
N ASP A 22 -3.24 1.47 -7.81
CA ASP A 22 -2.09 2.05 -7.11
C ASP A 22 -0.82 1.19 -7.24
N VAL A 23 -0.89 0.00 -7.86
CA VAL A 23 0.24 -0.93 -7.97
C VAL A 23 1.50 -0.29 -8.56
N HIS A 24 1.35 0.64 -9.50
CA HIS A 24 2.48 1.37 -10.09
C HIS A 24 3.16 2.30 -9.09
N ALA A 25 2.38 3.03 -8.29
CA ALA A 25 2.91 3.93 -7.26
C ALA A 25 3.57 3.13 -6.12
N VAL A 26 2.95 2.02 -5.71
CA VAL A 26 3.52 1.09 -4.73
C VAL A 26 4.84 0.50 -5.25
N HIS A 27 4.88 0.04 -6.49
CA HIS A 27 6.10 -0.49 -7.09
C HIS A 27 7.22 0.56 -7.15
N ALA A 28 6.90 1.79 -7.53
CA ALA A 28 7.86 2.89 -7.56
C ALA A 28 8.42 3.19 -6.16
N GLY A 29 7.55 3.24 -5.14
CA GLY A 29 7.97 3.43 -3.75
C GLY A 29 8.86 2.29 -3.24
N LEU A 30 8.47 1.04 -3.49
CA LEU A 30 9.23 -0.16 -3.08
C LEU A 30 10.43 -0.48 -3.97
N SER A 31 10.71 0.37 -4.94
CA SER A 31 11.91 0.33 -5.79
C SER A 31 12.86 1.49 -5.47
N ASP A 32 12.44 2.46 -4.66
CA ASP A 32 13.28 3.60 -4.28
C ASP A 32 14.31 3.18 -3.22
N PRO A 33 15.62 3.32 -3.47
CA PRO A 33 16.66 2.95 -2.50
C PRO A 33 16.51 3.64 -1.14
N ARG A 34 15.95 4.85 -1.11
CA ARG A 34 15.71 5.61 0.12
C ARG A 34 14.60 4.98 0.95
N VAL A 35 13.62 4.35 0.32
CA VAL A 35 12.53 3.62 0.99
C VAL A 35 13.01 2.25 1.42
N ILE A 36 13.66 1.50 0.52
CA ILE A 36 14.13 0.13 0.76
C ILE A 36 15.10 0.10 1.95
N ALA A 37 15.94 1.12 2.12
CA ALA A 37 16.86 1.25 3.25
C ALA A 37 16.18 1.19 4.64
N HIS A 38 14.89 1.51 4.72
CA HIS A 38 14.11 1.50 5.96
C HIS A 38 12.98 0.47 5.98
N TYR A 39 12.37 0.18 4.82
CA TYR A 39 11.21 -0.70 4.70
C TYR A 39 11.59 -2.17 4.52
N GLY A 40 12.79 -2.46 3.98
CA GLY A 40 13.34 -3.81 3.84
C GLY A 40 12.64 -4.72 2.82
N VAL A 41 11.56 -4.26 2.18
CA VAL A 41 10.83 -4.97 1.13
C VAL A 41 11.06 -4.28 -0.20
N SER A 42 11.36 -5.07 -1.23
CA SER A 42 11.47 -4.60 -2.62
C SER A 42 11.06 -5.70 -3.60
N TYR A 43 10.59 -5.30 -4.77
CA TYR A 43 10.08 -6.20 -5.80
C TYR A 43 10.79 -5.90 -7.14
N PRO A 44 11.38 -6.90 -7.81
CA PRO A 44 12.15 -6.67 -9.04
C PRO A 44 11.28 -6.32 -10.26
N THR A 45 9.98 -6.65 -10.22
CA THR A 45 9.05 -6.38 -11.32
C THR A 45 7.72 -5.84 -10.78
N LEU A 46 7.01 -5.10 -11.63
CA LEU A 46 5.64 -4.68 -11.35
C LEU A 46 4.75 -5.88 -11.01
N GLU A 47 4.89 -6.99 -11.73
CA GLU A 47 4.10 -8.20 -11.50
C GLU A 47 4.34 -8.79 -10.11
N SER A 48 5.60 -8.84 -9.65
CA SER A 48 5.92 -9.31 -8.30
C SER A 48 5.38 -8.40 -7.19
N THR A 49 5.09 -7.13 -7.49
CA THR A 49 4.52 -6.17 -6.53
C THR A 49 3.07 -6.50 -6.17
N TRP A 50 2.37 -7.30 -6.98
CA TRP A 50 1.02 -7.76 -6.62
C TRP A 50 0.98 -8.59 -5.33
N VAL A 51 2.12 -9.19 -4.91
CA VAL A 51 2.25 -9.84 -3.61
C VAL A 51 2.00 -8.84 -2.47
N GLN A 52 2.53 -7.62 -2.58
CA GLN A 52 2.30 -6.56 -1.61
C GLN A 52 0.85 -6.07 -1.65
N MET A 53 0.29 -5.90 -2.85
CA MET A 53 -1.10 -5.46 -3.02
C MET A 53 -2.07 -6.44 -2.37
N ARG A 54 -1.83 -7.75 -2.56
CA ARG A 54 -2.59 -8.80 -1.90
C ARG A 54 -2.42 -8.79 -0.39
N TRP A 55 -1.19 -8.60 0.10
CA TRP A 55 -0.94 -8.47 1.53
C TRP A 55 -1.73 -7.31 2.15
N PHE A 56 -1.84 -6.15 1.48
CA PHE A 56 -2.68 -5.04 1.96
C PHE A 56 -4.16 -5.44 2.10
N ALA A 57 -4.69 -6.19 1.15
CA ALA A 57 -6.06 -6.68 1.20
C ALA A 57 -6.27 -7.72 2.32
N ASP A 58 -5.31 -8.63 2.49
CA ASP A 58 -5.38 -9.70 3.50
C ASP A 58 -5.38 -9.13 4.92
N ILE A 59 -4.48 -8.19 5.25
CA ILE A 59 -4.44 -7.59 6.60
C ILE A 59 -5.67 -6.72 6.90
N ALA A 60 -6.28 -6.12 5.87
CA ALA A 60 -7.54 -5.41 6.02
C ALA A 60 -8.67 -6.40 6.30
N ALA A 61 -8.76 -7.50 5.55
CA ALA A 61 -9.77 -8.54 5.75
C ALA A 61 -9.66 -9.24 7.12
N GLU A 62 -8.44 -9.48 7.59
CA GLU A 62 -8.17 -10.04 8.92
C GLU A 62 -8.48 -9.05 10.05
N GLY A 63 -8.36 -7.75 9.74
CA GLY A 63 -8.47 -6.66 10.68
C GLY A 63 -7.21 -6.41 11.49
N SER A 64 -6.07 -6.84 10.96
CA SER A 64 -4.74 -6.68 11.56
C SER A 64 -4.05 -5.37 11.11
N GLY A 65 -4.53 -4.72 10.05
CA GLY A 65 -4.03 -3.42 9.61
C GLY A 65 -4.76 -2.87 8.40
N ALA A 66 -4.41 -1.65 8.00
CA ALA A 66 -4.89 -1.01 6.79
C ALA A 66 -3.85 -0.01 6.25
N TRP A 67 -3.90 0.25 4.95
CA TRP A 67 -2.99 1.17 4.27
C TRP A 67 -3.76 2.16 3.41
N TRP A 68 -3.17 3.34 3.26
CA TRP A 68 -3.72 4.44 2.48
C TRP A 68 -2.75 4.86 1.37
N ALA A 69 -3.33 5.27 0.25
CA ALA A 69 -2.68 6.05 -0.80
C ALA A 69 -3.06 7.54 -0.63
N VAL A 70 -2.20 8.43 -1.13
CA VAL A 70 -2.36 9.89 -1.12
C VAL A 70 -2.29 10.45 -2.53
#